data_AF-A0A4D6MNL0-F1
#
_entry.id   AF-A0A4D6MNL0-F1
#
_cell.length_a   1.000
_cell.length_b   1.000
_cell.length_c   1.000
_cell.angle_alpha   90.00
_cell.angle_beta   90.00
_cell.angle_gamma   90.00
#
_symmetry.space_group_name_H-M   'P 1'
#
loop_
_entity.id
_entity.type
_entity.pdbx_description
1 polymer ?
#
loop_
_entity_poly.entity_id
_entity_poly.type
_entity_poly.pdbx_seq_one_letter_code
_entity_poly.pdbx_strand_id
1 'polypeptide(L)'
;MKTKIKSHSSFFLLFLIAITHTNVCLAECDNVKDYCPTSTKPQKQAIFINGLSCESPNNTSAHDFKSNELSKPGSGDDFGALVKIVTASKFVGLNTLGLAIGRSDIEVDGLVNLHNHPRASEIVYVNQGRLLAAFLNTQNQLFQKNLNAGDNFPKHLNSNKKHNWPDS
;
A
#
# COMPACT_ATOMS: atom_id res chain seq x y z
N MET A 1 -48.17 1.76 -46.27
CA MET A 1 -47.92 1.32 -44.89
C MET A 1 -46.59 1.95 -44.43
N LYS A 2 -46.61 3.00 -43.61
CA LYS A 2 -45.40 3.69 -43.13
C LYS A 2 -44.98 3.07 -41.80
N THR A 3 -43.84 2.37 -41.76
CA THR A 3 -43.29 1.77 -40.54
C THR A 3 -42.61 2.85 -39.69
N LYS A 4 -43.07 2.97 -38.44
CA LYS A 4 -42.57 3.93 -37.45
C LYS A 4 -41.34 3.33 -36.77
N ILE A 5 -40.14 3.78 -37.16
CA ILE A 5 -38.88 3.36 -36.53
C ILE A 5 -38.87 3.89 -35.09
N LYS A 6 -38.82 2.97 -34.12
CA LYS A 6 -38.91 3.27 -32.68
C LYS A 6 -37.53 3.68 -32.17
N SER A 7 -37.47 4.80 -31.46
CA SER A 7 -36.27 5.45 -30.92
C SER A 7 -35.59 4.61 -29.84
N HIS A 8 -34.85 3.57 -30.23
CA HIS A 8 -33.99 2.78 -29.34
C HIS A 8 -32.54 3.28 -29.29
N SER A 9 -32.13 4.09 -30.28
CA SER A 9 -30.75 4.61 -30.42
C SER A 9 -30.36 5.58 -29.29
N SER A 10 -31.29 6.42 -28.81
CA SER A 10 -31.01 7.38 -27.73
C SER A 10 -30.79 6.72 -26.37
N PHE A 11 -31.50 5.62 -26.08
CA PHE A 11 -31.34 4.90 -24.80
C PHE A 11 -30.01 4.13 -24.76
N PHE A 12 -29.56 3.60 -25.91
CA PHE A 12 -28.29 2.90 -26.02
C PHE A 12 -27.10 3.84 -25.85
N LEU A 13 -27.17 5.06 -26.40
CA LEU A 13 -26.15 6.10 -26.19
C LEU A 13 -26.05 6.54 -24.72
N LEU A 14 -27.19 6.73 -24.03
CA LEU A 14 -27.20 7.09 -22.61
C LEU A 14 -26.59 6.00 -21.73
N PHE A 15 -26.80 4.72 -22.06
CA PHE A 15 -26.22 3.60 -21.33
C PHE A 15 -24.69 3.51 -21.53
N LEU A 16 -24.18 3.80 -22.73
CA LEU A 16 -22.74 3.85 -23.03
C LEU A 16 -22.03 4.99 -22.28
N ILE A 17 -22.65 6.17 -22.16
CA ILE A 17 -22.09 7.31 -21.40
C ILE A 17 -22.07 7.03 -19.89
N ALA A 18 -23.04 6.28 -19.36
CA ALA A 18 -23.05 5.89 -17.95
C ALA A 18 -21.90 4.92 -17.57
N ILE A 19 -21.51 4.03 -18.49
CA ILE A 19 -20.41 3.07 -18.27
C ILE A 19 -19.04 3.77 -18.25
N THR A 20 -18.87 4.90 -18.95
CA THR A 20 -17.58 5.63 -18.98
C THR A 20 -17.30 6.44 -17.71
N HIS A 21 -18.26 6.57 -16.78
CA HIS A 21 -18.11 7.33 -15.54
C HIS A 21 -17.73 6.46 -14.32
N THR A 22 -17.49 5.16 -14.51
CA THR A 22 -16.98 4.32 -13.42
C THR A 22 -15.48 4.54 -13.26
N ASN A 23 -15.08 5.35 -12.28
CA ASN A 23 -13.69 5.48 -11.88
C ASN A 23 -13.21 4.13 -11.32
N VAL A 24 -12.39 3.40 -12.10
CA VAL A 24 -11.69 2.21 -11.61
C VAL A 24 -10.45 2.68 -10.87
N CYS A 25 -10.46 2.55 -9.53
CA CYS A 25 -9.25 2.79 -8.76
C CYS A 25 -8.35 1.54 -8.81
N LEU A 26 -7.12 1.70 -9.30
CA LEU A 26 -6.10 0.64 -9.31
C LEU A 26 -5.25 0.63 -8.01
N ALA A 27 -5.47 1.60 -7.12
CA ALA A 27 -4.81 1.76 -5.83
C ALA A 27 -5.86 1.92 -4.71
N GLU A 28 -5.55 2.63 -3.63
CA GLU A 28 -6.52 2.98 -2.60
C GLU A 28 -7.43 4.11 -3.14
N CYS A 29 -8.75 3.89 -3.12
CA CYS A 29 -9.73 4.90 -3.52
C CYS A 29 -9.63 6.13 -2.60
N ASP A 30 -9.94 7.30 -3.13
CA ASP A 30 -10.05 8.51 -2.31
C ASP A 30 -10.99 8.28 -1.11
N ASN A 31 -10.55 8.79 0.03
CA ASN A 31 -11.27 8.69 1.28
C ASN A 31 -12.61 9.42 1.21
N VAL A 32 -13.71 8.70 1.39
CA VAL A 32 -15.07 9.27 1.46
C VAL A 32 -15.27 10.04 2.78
N LYS A 33 -14.43 9.79 3.79
CA LYS A 33 -14.45 10.42 5.12
C LYS A 33 -13.03 10.75 5.57
N ASP A 34 -12.89 11.71 6.47
CA ASP A 34 -11.59 12.12 7.02
C ASP A 34 -10.80 10.94 7.65
N TYR A 35 -11.51 10.00 8.29
CA TYR A 35 -10.91 8.83 8.91
C TYR A 35 -11.86 7.62 8.96
N CYS A 36 -11.29 6.43 9.04
CA CYS A 36 -11.99 5.16 9.24
C CYS A 36 -11.08 4.14 9.96
N PRO A 37 -10.73 4.33 11.26
CA PRO A 37 -9.92 3.36 11.98
C PRO A 37 -10.49 1.94 11.90
N THR A 38 -9.62 0.93 11.77
CA THR A 38 -10.03 -0.47 11.77
C THR A 38 -10.83 -0.83 13.03
N SER A 39 -12.01 -1.41 12.85
CA SER A 39 -12.81 -2.01 13.93
C SER A 39 -12.09 -3.21 14.54
N THR A 40 -11.86 -3.17 15.84
CA THR A 40 -11.25 -4.27 16.61
C THR A 40 -12.29 -5.26 17.13
N LYS A 41 -13.58 -4.94 17.00
CA LYS A 41 -14.68 -5.79 17.49
C LYS A 41 -14.85 -7.01 16.61
N PRO A 42 -15.08 -8.19 17.21
CA PRO A 42 -15.39 -9.39 16.45
C PRO A 42 -16.67 -9.17 15.65
N GLN A 43 -16.60 -9.39 14.35
CA GLN A 43 -17.76 -9.30 13.49
C GLN A 43 -18.66 -10.51 13.75
N LYS A 44 -19.96 -10.25 13.95
CA LYS A 44 -20.97 -11.32 14.14
C LYS A 44 -21.13 -12.20 12.90
N GLN A 45 -20.73 -11.69 11.72
CA GLN A 45 -20.75 -12.38 10.44
C GLN A 45 -19.46 -12.03 9.69
N ALA A 46 -18.90 -12.98 8.94
CA ALA A 46 -17.74 -12.71 8.11
C ALA A 46 -18.16 -11.85 6.91
N ILE A 47 -17.75 -10.58 6.92
CA ILE A 47 -17.97 -9.67 5.79
C ILE A 47 -16.65 -9.54 5.03
N PHE A 48 -16.67 -9.85 3.73
CA PHE A 48 -15.52 -9.69 2.84
C PHE A 48 -15.65 -8.37 2.07
N ILE A 49 -14.74 -7.43 2.34
CA ILE A 49 -14.64 -6.14 1.67
C ILE A 49 -13.20 -5.90 1.20
N ASN A 50 -13.04 -4.97 0.26
CA ASN A 50 -11.72 -4.44 -0.07
C ASN A 50 -11.25 -3.53 1.08
N GLY A 51 -10.34 -4.02 1.92
CA GLY A 51 -9.82 -3.30 3.09
C GLY A 51 -10.31 -3.87 4.41
N LEU A 52 -10.38 -3.00 5.44
CA LEU A 52 -10.84 -3.36 6.79
C LEU A 52 -12.06 -2.53 7.18
N SER A 53 -12.95 -3.12 7.99
CA SER A 53 -14.17 -2.43 8.41
C SER A 53 -13.87 -1.29 9.38
N CYS A 54 -14.56 -0.16 9.22
CA CYS A 54 -14.40 1.00 10.12
C CYS A 54 -14.99 0.73 11.52
N GLU A 55 -14.35 1.30 12.54
CA GLU A 55 -14.95 1.50 13.86
C GLU A 55 -15.98 2.65 13.83
N SER A 56 -16.90 2.66 14.80
CA SER A 56 -17.88 3.74 14.94
C SER A 56 -17.21 5.03 15.41
N PRO A 57 -17.57 6.22 14.85
CA PRO A 57 -17.03 7.50 15.30
C PRO A 57 -17.18 7.75 16.80
N ASN A 58 -18.23 7.21 17.43
CA ASN A 58 -18.48 7.35 18.86
C ASN A 58 -17.46 6.61 19.74
N ASN A 59 -16.71 5.66 19.17
CA ASN A 59 -15.65 4.91 19.87
C ASN A 59 -14.26 5.28 19.35
N THR A 60 -14.16 6.25 18.43
CA THR A 60 -12.89 6.70 17.89
C THR A 60 -12.31 7.81 18.76
N SER A 61 -11.01 7.75 19.00
CA SER A 61 -10.28 8.77 19.76
C SER A 61 -8.88 8.99 19.21
N ALA A 62 -8.17 10.01 19.72
CA ALA A 62 -6.78 10.28 19.36
C ALA A 62 -5.84 9.08 19.60
N HIS A 63 -6.19 8.17 20.51
CA HIS A 63 -5.42 6.95 20.77
C HIS A 63 -5.33 6.04 19.53
N ASP A 64 -6.38 6.00 18.70
CA ASP A 64 -6.43 5.14 17.51
C ASP A 64 -5.45 5.57 16.40
N PHE A 65 -4.92 6.79 16.50
CA PHE A 65 -3.97 7.40 15.57
C PHE A 65 -2.55 7.50 16.13
N LYS A 66 -2.27 6.84 17.25
CA LYS A 66 -0.92 6.72 17.80
C LYS A 66 -0.54 5.25 17.94
N SER A 67 0.67 4.91 17.50
CA SER A 67 1.22 3.56 17.66
C SER A 67 2.63 3.61 18.26
N ASN A 68 3.00 2.59 19.01
CA ASN A 68 4.36 2.31 19.45
C ASN A 68 4.90 1.00 18.84
N GLU A 69 4.25 0.47 17.80
CA GLU A 69 4.62 -0.80 17.19
C GLU A 69 6.07 -0.80 16.71
N LEU A 70 6.58 0.32 16.19
CA LEU A 70 7.96 0.43 15.70
C LEU A 70 8.99 0.84 16.78
N SER A 71 8.58 0.90 18.06
CA SER A 71 9.50 1.25 19.15
C SER A 71 10.63 0.24 19.37
N LYS A 72 10.43 -1.01 18.92
CA LYS A 72 11.42 -2.09 18.99
C LYS A 72 11.66 -2.69 17.60
N PRO A 73 12.84 -3.29 17.35
CA PRO A 73 13.12 -4.05 16.13
C PRO A 73 12.11 -5.17 15.88
N GLY A 74 12.04 -5.62 14.62
CA GLY A 74 11.28 -6.78 14.22
C GLY A 74 11.93 -8.11 14.59
N SER A 75 11.41 -9.19 14.01
CA SER A 75 12.07 -10.50 14.04
C SER A 75 13.19 -10.52 13.00
N GLY A 76 14.33 -11.10 13.37
CA GLY A 76 15.47 -11.27 12.46
C GLY A 76 15.26 -12.38 11.44
N ASP A 77 15.89 -12.23 10.29
CA ASP A 77 16.08 -13.26 9.29
C ASP A 77 17.53 -13.73 9.21
N ASP A 78 17.79 -14.75 8.38
CA ASP A 78 19.13 -15.32 8.18
C ASP A 78 20.08 -14.37 7.42
N PHE A 79 19.60 -13.21 6.97
CA PHE A 79 20.35 -12.21 6.21
C PHE A 79 20.78 -11.02 7.07
N GLY A 80 20.62 -11.10 8.40
CA GLY A 80 21.02 -10.04 9.32
C GLY A 80 20.10 -8.82 9.27
N ALA A 81 18.84 -8.98 8.82
CA ALA A 81 17.85 -7.93 8.81
C ALA A 81 16.69 -8.23 9.78
N LEU A 82 16.34 -7.24 10.60
CA LEU A 82 15.19 -7.26 11.51
C LEU A 82 14.13 -6.30 10.98
N VAL A 83 13.14 -6.84 10.27
CA VAL A 83 12.11 -6.02 9.60
C VAL A 83 10.79 -6.13 10.34
N LYS A 84 10.19 -4.97 10.66
CA LYS A 84 8.83 -4.87 11.20
C LYS A 84 7.98 -3.98 10.31
N ILE A 85 6.92 -4.53 9.74
CA ILE A 85 5.95 -3.80 8.91
C ILE A 85 4.65 -3.62 9.70
N VAL A 86 4.12 -2.41 9.71
CA VAL A 86 2.89 -2.03 10.40
C VAL A 86 1.89 -1.54 9.36
N THR A 87 0.78 -2.28 9.25
CA THR A 87 -0.34 -1.99 8.36
C THR A 87 -1.59 -1.66 9.17
N ALA A 88 -2.69 -1.30 8.50
CA ALA A 88 -4.00 -1.05 9.10
C ALA A 88 -4.54 -2.19 10.01
N SER A 89 -4.02 -3.41 9.84
CA SER A 89 -4.34 -4.56 10.71
C SER A 89 -3.70 -4.49 12.10
N LYS A 90 -2.59 -3.77 12.25
CA LYS A 90 -1.83 -3.60 13.50
C LYS A 90 -1.92 -2.19 14.06
N PHE A 91 -2.00 -1.19 13.18
CA PHE A 91 -2.21 0.19 13.53
C PHE A 91 -3.50 0.68 12.89
N VAL A 92 -4.58 0.64 13.68
CA VAL A 92 -5.95 0.81 13.20
C VAL A 92 -6.18 2.15 12.49
N GLY A 93 -5.51 3.22 12.91
CA GLY A 93 -5.60 4.55 12.30
C GLY A 93 -5.04 4.67 10.89
N LEU A 94 -4.31 3.66 10.37
CA LEU A 94 -3.83 3.66 8.98
C LEU A 94 -4.91 3.26 7.97
N ASN A 95 -6.02 2.68 8.42
CA ASN A 95 -7.05 2.19 7.51
C ASN A 95 -7.59 3.34 6.65
N THR A 96 -7.75 3.05 5.35
CA THR A 96 -8.17 3.96 4.28
C THR A 96 -7.19 5.10 3.94
N LEU A 97 -6.08 5.27 4.68
CA LEU A 97 -5.15 6.39 4.44
C LEU A 97 -4.14 6.15 3.31
N GLY A 98 -4.09 4.96 2.70
CA GLY A 98 -3.06 4.68 1.68
C GLY A 98 -1.65 4.49 2.24
N LEU A 99 -1.52 4.28 3.56
CA LEU A 99 -0.23 4.26 4.25
C LEU A 99 0.03 2.92 4.95
N ALA A 100 1.28 2.51 4.87
CA ALA A 100 1.91 1.53 5.75
C ALA A 100 3.27 2.08 6.17
N ILE A 101 3.76 1.66 7.32
CA ILE A 101 5.06 2.11 7.83
C ILE A 101 5.86 0.91 8.33
N GLY A 102 7.17 0.94 8.12
CA GLY A 102 8.06 -0.13 8.54
C GLY A 102 9.32 0.40 9.22
N ARG A 103 9.95 -0.48 9.99
CA ARG A 103 11.28 -0.30 10.57
C ARG A 103 12.14 -1.49 10.15
N SER A 104 13.35 -1.20 9.71
CA SER A 104 14.37 -2.21 9.41
C SER A 104 15.64 -1.86 10.17
N ASP A 105 16.08 -2.76 11.03
CA ASP A 105 17.39 -2.72 11.67
C ASP A 105 18.27 -3.75 10.94
N ILE A 106 19.37 -3.31 10.35
CA ILE A 106 20.23 -4.14 9.48
C ILE A 106 21.62 -4.17 10.09
N GLU A 107 22.14 -5.38 10.30
CA GLU A 107 23.49 -5.61 10.83
C GLU A 107 24.57 -5.19 9.82
N VAL A 108 25.83 -5.16 10.26
CA VAL A 108 26.96 -4.97 9.35
C VAL A 108 26.96 -6.13 8.36
N ASP A 109 27.07 -5.81 7.07
CA ASP A 109 26.98 -6.74 5.95
C ASP A 109 25.62 -7.46 5.80
N GLY A 110 24.62 -7.07 6.61
CA GLY A 110 23.25 -7.55 6.47
C GLY A 110 22.55 -6.95 5.25
N LEU A 111 21.51 -7.62 4.76
CA LEU A 111 20.74 -7.16 3.61
C LEU A 111 19.26 -7.47 3.74
N VAL A 112 18.44 -6.65 3.10
CA VAL A 112 17.03 -6.97 2.84
C VAL A 112 16.94 -7.51 1.42
N ASN A 113 16.42 -8.73 1.27
CA ASN A 113 16.30 -9.39 -0.03
C ASN A 113 15.57 -8.53 -1.06
N LEU A 114 15.93 -8.72 -2.34
CA LEU A 114 15.26 -8.03 -3.44
C LEU A 114 13.77 -8.42 -3.47
N HIS A 115 12.90 -7.41 -3.36
CA HIS A 115 11.45 -7.59 -3.36
C HIS A 115 10.77 -6.40 -4.04
N ASN A 116 9.44 -6.48 -4.18
CA ASN A 116 8.62 -5.39 -4.69
C ASN A 116 7.36 -5.21 -3.83
N HIS A 117 6.76 -4.01 -3.93
CA HIS A 117 5.47 -3.72 -3.33
C HIS A 117 4.44 -3.57 -4.44
N PRO A 118 3.59 -4.58 -4.69
CA PRO A 118 2.77 -4.59 -5.89
C PRO A 118 1.71 -3.48 -5.96
N ARG A 119 1.46 -2.79 -4.85
CA ARG A 119 0.41 -1.76 -4.72
C ARG A 119 0.89 -0.50 -4.02
N ALA A 120 2.20 -0.34 -3.80
CA ALA A 120 2.73 0.80 -3.06
C ALA A 120 4.10 1.24 -3.59
N SER A 121 4.39 2.53 -3.43
CA SER A 121 5.76 3.03 -3.50
C SER A 121 6.36 3.03 -2.10
N GLU A 122 7.68 2.96 -2.01
CA GLU A 122 8.41 2.99 -0.73
C GLU A 122 9.30 4.24 -0.70
N ILE A 123 9.41 4.87 0.47
CA ILE A 123 10.47 5.83 0.76
C ILE A 123 11.25 5.27 1.95
N VAL A 124 12.55 5.08 1.77
CA VAL A 124 13.46 4.73 2.86
C VAL A 124 14.00 6.01 3.47
N TYR A 125 13.99 6.10 4.79
CA TYR A 125 14.67 7.14 5.56
C TYR A 125 15.65 6.46 6.53
N VAL A 126 16.91 6.90 6.53
CA VAL A 126 17.92 6.34 7.43
C VAL A 126 17.90 7.10 8.75
N ASN A 127 17.46 6.44 9.81
CA ASN A 127 17.47 7.04 11.16
C ASN A 127 18.88 7.04 11.78
N GLN A 128 19.65 5.97 11.56
CA GLN A 128 21.00 5.81 12.14
C GLN A 128 21.87 4.96 11.20
N GLY A 129 23.18 5.22 11.21
CA GLY A 129 24.16 4.45 10.45
C GLY A 129 24.26 4.86 8.98
N ARG A 130 24.63 3.90 8.14
CA ARG A 130 24.79 4.07 6.69
C ARG A 130 24.22 2.86 5.97
N LEU A 131 23.47 3.10 4.89
CA LEU A 131 22.77 2.07 4.13
C LEU A 131 23.03 2.25 2.63
N LEU A 132 23.35 1.17 1.92
CA LEU A 132 23.27 1.17 0.46
C LEU A 132 21.82 0.83 0.07
N ALA A 133 21.10 1.79 -0.47
CA ALA A 133 19.75 1.56 -0.98
C ALA A 133 19.78 1.46 -2.50
N ALA A 134 18.94 0.59 -3.06
CA ALA A 134 18.82 0.39 -4.50
C ALA A 134 17.39 0.02 -4.93
N PHE A 135 17.08 0.28 -6.20
CA PHE A 135 15.96 -0.31 -6.93
C PHE A 135 16.32 -0.54 -8.39
N LEU A 136 15.57 -1.42 -9.05
CA LEU A 136 15.65 -1.65 -10.50
C LEU A 136 14.45 -0.98 -11.17
N ASN A 137 14.62 -0.38 -12.34
CA ASN A 137 13.47 -0.01 -13.16
C ASN A 137 12.97 -1.20 -14.01
N THR A 138 11.91 -0.98 -14.79
CA THR A 138 11.32 -2.01 -15.66
C THR A 138 12.22 -2.46 -16.82
N GLN A 139 13.37 -1.80 -17.01
CA GLN A 139 14.40 -2.09 -18.00
C GLN A 139 15.62 -2.76 -17.33
N ASN A 140 15.48 -3.24 -16.10
CA ASN A 140 16.57 -3.83 -15.29
C ASN A 140 17.76 -2.87 -15.08
N GLN A 141 17.56 -1.55 -15.19
CA GLN A 141 18.58 -0.56 -14.85
C GLN A 141 18.63 -0.37 -13.34
N LEU A 142 19.83 -0.50 -12.77
CA LEU A 142 20.10 -0.32 -11.34
C LEU A 142 20.26 1.16 -10.99
N PHE A 143 19.50 1.60 -10.00
CA PHE A 143 19.66 2.89 -9.33
C PHE A 143 20.03 2.63 -7.88
N GLN A 144 21.21 3.08 -7.45
CA GLN A 144 21.70 2.85 -6.08
C GLN A 144 22.44 4.06 -5.52
N LYS A 145 22.37 4.23 -4.19
CA LYS A 145 23.08 5.29 -3.47
C LYS A 145 23.42 4.87 -2.04
N ASN A 146 24.58 5.30 -1.57
CA ASN A 146 24.90 5.29 -0.14
C ASN A 146 24.12 6.40 0.56
N LEU A 147 23.37 6.03 1.58
CA LEU A 147 22.57 6.92 2.43
C LEU A 147 23.19 6.95 3.82
N ASN A 148 23.36 8.14 4.38
CA ASN A 148 23.73 8.35 5.78
C ASN A 148 22.48 8.68 6.60
N ALA A 149 22.62 8.69 7.93
CA ALA A 149 21.55 9.16 8.82
C ALA A 149 21.02 10.55 8.38
N GLY A 150 19.70 10.66 8.23
CA GLY A 150 19.00 11.84 7.72
C GLY A 150 18.68 11.79 6.22
N ASP A 151 19.35 10.93 5.44
CA ASP A 151 19.07 10.80 4.01
C ASP A 151 17.78 9.99 3.77
N ASN A 152 17.11 10.31 2.66
CA ASN A 152 15.97 9.55 2.15
C ASN A 152 16.17 9.10 0.70
N PHE A 153 15.49 8.02 0.32
CA PHE A 153 15.57 7.47 -1.04
C PHE A 153 14.24 6.84 -1.45
N PRO A 154 13.57 7.37 -2.48
CA PRO A 154 12.35 6.77 -3.01
C PRO A 154 12.67 5.51 -3.83
N LYS A 155 11.85 4.48 -3.65
CA LYS A 155 11.86 3.25 -4.45
C LYS A 155 10.48 3.07 -5.06
N HIS A 156 10.44 2.94 -6.39
CA HIS A 156 9.21 2.62 -7.11
C HIS A 156 9.47 1.50 -8.10
N LEU A 157 8.83 0.36 -7.86
CA LEU A 157 8.81 -0.78 -8.78
C LEU A 157 7.36 -0.95 -9.23
N ASN A 158 7.07 -0.50 -10.46
CA ASN A 158 5.73 -0.63 -11.02
C ASN A 158 5.41 -2.13 -11.19
N SER A 159 4.37 -2.59 -10.53
CA SER A 159 4.06 -4.01 -10.29
C SER A 159 3.47 -4.75 -11.48
N ASN A 160 3.15 -4.02 -12.56
CA ASN A 160 2.48 -4.55 -13.75
C ASN A 160 3.36 -5.50 -14.60
N LYS A 161 4.60 -5.79 -14.18
CA LYS A 161 5.40 -6.88 -14.75
C LYS A 161 5.86 -7.83 -13.65
N LYS A 162 5.29 -9.04 -13.62
CA LYS A 162 5.89 -10.18 -12.94
C LYS A 162 7.31 -10.34 -13.48
N HIS A 163 8.32 -10.08 -12.66
CA HIS A 163 9.70 -10.38 -13.02
C HIS A 163 9.86 -11.89 -12.85
N ASN A 164 9.95 -12.61 -13.96
CA ASN A 164 10.49 -13.97 -13.96
C ASN A 164 12.00 -13.83 -13.81
N TRP A 165 12.50 -14.06 -12.60
CA TRP A 165 13.94 -14.20 -12.38
C TRP A 165 14.35 -15.62 -12.81
N PRO A 166 15.44 -15.79 -13.58
CA PRO A 166 16.05 -17.10 -13.74
C PRO A 166 16.64 -17.51 -12.39
N ASP A 167 16.25 -18.68 -11.91
CA ASP A 167 16.82 -19.30 -10.72
C ASP A 167 18.35 -19.41 -10.91
N SER A 168 19.11 -18.93 -9.92
CA SER A 168 20.56 -19.12 -9.79
C SER A 168 20.87 -20.37 -9.00
#